data_AF-A0A1G1E4U8-F1
#
_entry.id   AF-A0A1G1E4U8-F1
#
_cell.length_a   1.000
_cell.length_b   1.000
_cell.length_c   1.000
_cell.angle_alpha   90.00
_cell.angle_beta   90.00
_cell.angle_gamma   90.00
#
_symmetry.space_group_name_H-M   'P 1'
#
loop_
_entity.id
_entity.type
_entity.pdbx_description
1 polymer ?
#
loop_
_entity_poly.entity_id
_entity_poly.type
_entity_poly.pdbx_seq_one_letter_code
_entity_poly.pdbx_strand_id
1 'polypeptide(L)'
;MRIRPLQDWVLIEPSEAKDKTAGGLFIPDTAKEKPVEGKVLAVGKGRWKAPEKKWGSKPTGKEEKVFKPTVLRPGDQVLYEKYGTTKVELDGKEVVLVHESDVLGWLG
;
A
#
# COMPACT_ATOMS: atom_id res chain seq x y z
N MET A 1 17.51 1.88 7.72
CA MET A 1 16.79 0.79 8.45
C MET A 1 15.98 -0.02 7.44
N ARG A 2 15.81 -1.35 7.57
CA ARG A 2 15.05 -2.16 6.55
C ARG A 2 13.66 -2.56 7.06
N ILE A 3 12.61 -1.93 6.52
CA ILE A 3 11.22 -2.34 6.78
C ILE A 3 10.86 -3.56 5.92
N ARG A 4 10.18 -4.53 6.53
CA ARG A 4 9.54 -5.66 5.85
C ARG A 4 8.04 -5.60 6.14
N PRO A 5 7.20 -5.19 5.17
CA PRO A 5 5.76 -5.11 5.38
C PRO A 5 5.16 -6.46 5.78
N LEU A 6 4.12 -6.43 6.60
CA LEU A 6 3.37 -7.61 7.03
C LEU A 6 2.05 -7.71 6.24
N GLN A 7 1.47 -8.91 6.17
CA GLN A 7 0.15 -9.12 5.54
C GLN A 7 0.07 -8.46 4.15
N ASP A 8 -1.00 -7.73 3.86
CA ASP A 8 -1.24 -7.02 2.60
C ASP A 8 -0.71 -5.57 2.61
N TRP A 9 0.21 -5.23 3.51
CA TRP A 9 0.88 -3.93 3.46
C TRP A 9 1.92 -3.87 2.34
N VAL A 10 1.98 -2.70 1.71
CA VAL A 10 2.90 -2.35 0.62
C VAL A 10 3.64 -1.09 1.04
N LEU A 11 4.97 -1.11 0.97
CA LEU A 11 5.81 0.06 1.22
C LEU A 11 6.06 0.75 -0.11
N ILE A 12 5.72 2.02 -0.21
CA ILE A 12 5.80 2.82 -1.44
C ILE A 12 6.63 4.08 -1.16
N GLU A 13 7.54 4.42 -2.08
CA GLU A 13 8.17 5.73 -2.18
C GLU A 13 7.25 6.61 -3.04
N PRO A 14 6.58 7.63 -2.48
CA PRO A 14 5.75 8.53 -3.28
C PRO A 14 6.58 9.22 -4.36
N SER A 15 6.02 9.34 -5.56
CA SER A 15 6.59 10.21 -6.59
C SER A 15 6.38 11.67 -6.18
N GLU A 16 7.31 12.56 -6.54
CA GLU A 16 7.15 14.00 -6.27
C GLU A 16 5.81 14.50 -6.83
N ALA A 17 5.00 15.12 -5.97
CA ALA A 17 3.68 15.61 -6.37
C ALA A 17 3.83 16.67 -7.47
N LYS A 18 3.15 16.48 -8.60
CA LYS A 18 2.95 17.50 -9.63
C LYS A 18 1.97 18.57 -9.15
N ASP A 19 2.23 19.18 -7.99
CA ASP A 19 1.38 20.25 -7.44
C ASP A 19 1.54 21.57 -8.20
N LYS A 20 2.49 21.65 -9.14
CA LYS A 20 2.58 22.74 -10.11
C LYS A 20 1.93 22.31 -11.42
N THR A 21 0.75 22.84 -11.70
CA THR A 21 0.22 22.86 -13.07
C THR A 21 1.15 23.71 -13.94
N ALA A 22 1.29 23.36 -15.23
CA ALA A 22 2.21 24.00 -16.17
C ALA A 22 2.04 25.54 -16.32
N GLY A 23 0.98 26.12 -15.76
CA GLY A 23 0.68 27.56 -15.81
C GLY A 23 0.92 28.34 -14.50
N GLY A 24 1.51 27.74 -13.45
CA GLY A 24 1.85 28.48 -12.22
C GLY A 24 0.65 28.88 -11.34
N LEU A 25 -0.55 28.39 -11.63
CA LEU A 25 -1.75 28.66 -10.82
C LEU A 25 -1.81 27.68 -9.64
N PHE A 26 -1.70 28.20 -8.43
CA PHE A 26 -1.95 27.46 -7.19
C PHE A 26 -3.45 27.21 -7.06
N ILE A 27 -3.89 25.99 -7.36
CA ILE A 27 -5.28 25.58 -7.13
C ILE A 27 -5.34 25.09 -5.67
N PRO A 28 -6.03 25.80 -4.76
CA PRO A 28 -6.17 25.34 -3.39
C PRO A 28 -6.85 23.97 -3.35
N ASP A 29 -6.41 23.12 -2.41
CA ASP A 29 -6.72 21.69 -2.22
C ASP A 29 -8.20 21.35 -1.91
N THR A 30 -9.17 22.19 -2.29
CA THR A 30 -10.59 21.94 -2.05
C THR A 30 -11.25 21.04 -3.11
N ALA A 31 -10.50 20.40 -4.00
CA ALA A 31 -11.06 19.60 -5.10
C ALA A 31 -10.38 18.23 -5.31
N LYS A 32 -11.03 17.21 -4.72
CA LYS A 32 -10.92 15.76 -5.00
C LYS A 32 -9.58 15.10 -4.65
N GLU A 33 -9.66 14.09 -3.77
CA GLU A 33 -8.60 13.16 -3.39
C GLU A 33 -8.04 12.43 -4.62
N LYS A 34 -7.14 13.07 -5.36
CA LYS A 34 -6.50 12.44 -6.50
C LYS A 34 -5.63 11.29 -5.99
N PRO A 35 -5.72 10.11 -6.60
CA PRO A 35 -4.76 9.05 -6.37
C PRO A 35 -3.33 9.55 -6.61
N VAL A 36 -2.40 9.02 -5.82
CA VAL A 36 -0.99 9.41 -5.83
C VAL A 36 -0.21 8.33 -6.56
N GLU A 37 0.83 8.75 -7.27
CA GLU A 37 1.75 7.85 -7.96
C GLU A 37 2.93 7.53 -7.04
N GLY A 38 3.48 6.31 -7.14
CA GLY A 38 4.68 5.96 -6.39
C GLY A 38 5.31 4.65 -6.83
N LYS A 39 6.50 4.39 -6.29
CA LYS A 39 7.28 3.20 -6.56
C LYS A 39 7.20 2.22 -5.41
N VAL A 40 6.84 0.97 -5.68
CA VAL A 40 6.84 -0.10 -4.68
C VAL A 40 8.27 -0.41 -4.25
N LEU A 41 8.56 -0.29 -2.96
CA LEU A 41 9.85 -0.64 -2.36
C LEU A 41 9.85 -2.06 -1.77
N ALA A 42 8.74 -2.47 -1.15
CA ALA A 42 8.59 -3.78 -0.54
C ALA A 42 7.11 -4.18 -0.44
N VAL A 43 6.85 -5.48 -0.43
CA VAL A 43 5.49 -6.05 -0.28
C VAL A 43 5.46 -7.05 0.86
N GLY A 44 4.33 -7.12 1.54
CA GLY A 44 4.05 -8.16 2.51
C GLY A 44 3.70 -9.50 1.85
N LYS A 45 3.27 -10.48 2.65
CA LYS A 45 2.89 -11.82 2.17
C LYS A 45 1.53 -11.83 1.44
N GLY A 46 0.82 -10.71 1.44
CA GLY A 46 -0.55 -10.55 0.93
C GLY A 46 -1.61 -10.80 2.01
N ARG A 47 -2.88 -10.79 1.60
CA ARG A 47 -4.02 -10.82 2.53
C ARG A 47 -4.17 -12.16 3.23
N TRP A 48 -4.32 -12.15 4.55
CA TRP A 48 -4.59 -13.36 5.32
C TRP A 48 -5.98 -13.92 4.96
N LYS A 49 -6.04 -15.20 4.62
CA LYS A 49 -7.30 -15.93 4.52
C LYS A 49 -7.67 -16.40 5.92
N ALA A 50 -8.63 -15.71 6.53
CA ALA A 50 -9.21 -16.18 7.78
C ALA A 50 -9.82 -17.57 7.53
N PRO A 51 -9.54 -18.56 8.39
CA PRO A 51 -10.11 -19.89 8.23
C PRO A 51 -11.63 -19.81 8.35
N GLU A 52 -12.34 -20.52 7.47
CA GLU A 52 -13.79 -20.67 7.55
C GLU A 52 -14.13 -21.51 8.79
N LYS A 53 -14.50 -20.83 9.88
CA LYS A 53 -14.97 -21.52 11.09
C LYS A 53 -16.42 -21.95 10.90
N LYS A 54 -16.65 -23.26 10.81
CA LYS A 54 -18.01 -23.80 10.95
C LYS A 54 -18.51 -23.51 12.37
N TRP A 55 -19.73 -22.97 12.45
CA TRP A 55 -20.41 -22.73 13.72
C TRP A 55 -20.38 -24.00 14.60
N GLY A 56 -19.94 -23.87 15.85
CA GLY A 56 -19.83 -24.99 16.80
C GLY A 56 -18.53 -25.81 16.75
N SER A 57 -17.59 -25.50 15.85
CA SER A 57 -16.31 -26.23 15.78
C SER A 57 -15.25 -25.62 16.71
N LYS A 58 -14.61 -26.45 17.55
CA LYS A 58 -13.44 -26.03 18.34
C LYS A 58 -12.19 -25.99 17.45
N PRO A 59 -11.35 -24.94 17.53
CA PRO A 59 -10.08 -24.92 16.82
C PRO A 59 -9.20 -26.07 17.34
N THR A 60 -8.71 -26.92 16.42
CA THR A 60 -7.80 -28.01 16.73
C THR A 60 -6.46 -27.73 16.03
N GLY A 61 -5.39 -27.58 16.82
CA GLY A 61 -4.03 -27.32 16.32
C GLY A 61 -3.64 -25.84 16.19
N LYS A 62 -2.36 -25.59 15.86
CA LYS A 62 -1.87 -24.26 15.47
C LYS A 62 -2.39 -23.97 14.05
N GLU A 63 -3.28 -22.99 13.91
CA GLU A 63 -3.73 -22.51 12.61
C GLU A 63 -2.54 -21.83 11.90
N GLU A 64 -2.01 -22.47 10.86
CA GLU A 64 -1.02 -21.85 10.00
C GLU A 64 -1.69 -20.77 9.16
N LYS A 65 -1.14 -19.54 9.19
CA LYS A 65 -1.72 -18.43 8.44
C LYS A 65 -1.49 -18.65 6.94
N VAL A 66 -2.57 -18.96 6.23
CA VAL A 66 -2.58 -18.99 4.77
C VAL A 66 -2.79 -17.58 4.23
N PHE A 67 -1.89 -17.12 3.37
CA PHE A 67 -2.00 -15.81 2.72
C PHE A 67 -2.40 -15.98 1.26
N LYS A 68 -3.23 -15.08 0.74
CA LYS A 68 -3.39 -14.86 -0.70
C LYS A 68 -2.19 -14.01 -1.14
N PRO A 69 -1.26 -14.53 -1.95
CA PRO A 69 -0.08 -13.77 -2.35
C PRO A 69 -0.46 -12.49 -3.09
N THR A 70 0.29 -11.43 -2.85
CA THR A 70 0.20 -10.21 -3.67
C THR A 70 0.80 -10.43 -5.05
N VAL A 71 0.26 -9.71 -6.04
CA VAL A 71 0.81 -9.64 -7.40
C VAL A 71 1.83 -8.51 -7.57
N LEU A 72 1.89 -7.58 -6.61
CA LEU A 72 2.80 -6.45 -6.62
C LEU A 72 4.24 -6.90 -6.34
N ARG A 73 5.20 -6.20 -6.93
CA ARG A 73 6.63 -6.49 -6.79
C ARG A 73 7.41 -5.21 -6.52
N PRO A 74 8.52 -5.30 -5.76
CA PRO A 74 9.47 -4.19 -5.67
C PRO A 74 9.90 -3.70 -7.05
N GLY A 75 9.81 -2.38 -7.27
CA GLY A 75 10.10 -1.74 -8.54
C GLY A 75 8.87 -1.33 -9.36
N ASP A 76 7.71 -1.93 -9.10
CA ASP A 76 6.47 -1.58 -9.78
C ASP A 76 6.14 -0.09 -9.56
N GLN A 77 5.75 0.61 -10.63
CA GLN A 77 5.14 1.93 -10.56
C GLN A 77 3.63 1.74 -10.39
N VAL A 78 3.03 2.40 -9.42
CA VAL A 78 1.62 2.20 -9.07
C VAL A 78 0.90 3.51 -8.79
N LEU A 79 -0.40 3.48 -9.00
CA LEU A 79 -1.34 4.50 -8.56
C LEU A 79 -2.07 3.98 -7.31
N TYR A 80 -2.18 4.77 -6.25
CA TYR A 80 -2.81 4.37 -5.00
C TYR A 80 -3.59 5.51 -4.33
N GLU A 81 -4.54 5.18 -3.46
CA GLU A 81 -5.29 6.17 -2.69
C GLU A 81 -4.43 6.82 -1.60
N LYS A 82 -4.54 8.14 -1.43
CA LYS A 82 -3.80 8.87 -0.38
C LYS A 82 -4.36 8.61 1.02
N TYR A 83 -5.67 8.40 1.12
CA TYR A 83 -6.37 8.14 2.37
C TYR A 83 -6.03 6.74 2.92
N GLY A 84 -5.97 6.58 4.24
CA GLY A 84 -5.62 5.30 4.87
C GLY A 84 -4.14 4.92 4.83
N THR A 85 -3.27 5.78 4.29
CA THR A 85 -1.83 5.54 4.27
C THR A 85 -1.15 5.92 5.59
N THR A 86 -0.13 5.16 5.97
CA THR A 86 0.71 5.45 7.14
C THR A 86 2.07 5.97 6.68
N LYS A 87 2.40 7.22 7.02
CA LYS A 87 3.71 7.80 6.72
C LYS A 87 4.78 7.28 7.66
N VAL A 88 5.95 6.96 7.12
CA VAL A 88 7.13 6.52 7.87
C VAL A 88 8.35 7.23 7.28
N GLU A 89 9.22 7.74 8.15
CA GLU A 89 10.51 8.29 7.73
C GLU A 89 11.58 7.19 7.80
N LEU A 90 12.25 6.91 6.69
CA LEU A 90 13.34 5.93 6.60
C LEU A 90 14.56 6.58 5.96
N ASP A 91 15.67 6.59 6.69
CA ASP A 91 16.96 7.08 6.19
C ASP A 91 16.87 8.49 5.55
N GLY A 92 16.04 9.36 6.17
CA GLY A 92 15.79 10.74 5.71
C GLY A 92 14.82 10.89 4.54
N LYS A 93 14.12 9.82 4.13
CA LYS A 93 13.11 9.84 3.09
C LYS A 93 11.72 9.54 3.67
N GLU A 94 10.70 10.26 3.18
CA GLU A 94 9.30 9.92 3.46
C GLU A 94 8.87 8.75 2.58
N VAL A 95 8.41 7.68 3.21
CA VAL A 95 7.77 6.54 2.55
C VAL A 95 6.39 6.32 3.16
N VAL A 96 5.51 5.64 2.42
CA VAL A 96 4.16 5.34 2.89
C VAL A 96 3.90 3.84 2.89
N LEU A 97 3.21 3.39 3.93
CA LEU A 97 2.60 2.07 3.98
C LEU A 97 1.15 2.18 3.52
N VAL A 98 0.78 1.34 2.56
CA VAL A 98 -0.51 1.32 1.89
C VAL A 98 -1.04 -0.12 1.91
N HIS A 99 -2.34 -0.32 2.11
CA HIS A 99 -2.92 -1.65 1.91
C HIS A 99 -2.99 -1.99 0.42
N GLU A 100 -2.77 -3.25 0.08
CA GLU A 100 -2.86 -3.74 -1.30
C GLU A 100 -4.22 -3.42 -1.94
N SER A 101 -5.31 -3.35 -1.17
CA SER A 101 -6.64 -2.97 -1.69
C SER A 101 -6.74 -1.54 -2.20
N ASP A 102 -5.84 -0.67 -1.75
CA ASP A 102 -5.88 0.76 -2.03
C ASP A 102 -4.88 1.10 -3.15
N VAL A 103 -4.18 0.09 -3.69
CA VAL A 103 -3.39 0.17 -4.92
C VAL A 103 -4.32 -0.06 -6.10
N LEU A 104 -4.56 1.00 -6.87
CA LEU A 104 -5.59 1.07 -7.91
C LEU A 104 -5.13 0.46 -9.24
N GLY A 105 -3.82 0.49 -9.52
CA GLY A 105 -3.28 -0.07 -10.75
C GLY A 105 -1.78 0.16 -10.91
N TRP A 106 -1.20 -0.57 -11.87
CA TRP A 106 0.17 -0.32 -12.33
C TRP A 106 0.21 0.84 -13.33
N LEU A 107 1.28 1.62 -13.26
CA LEU A 107 1.66 2.61 -14.24
C LEU A 107 2.72 2.00 -15.15
N GLY A 108 2.57 2.18 -16.46
CA GLY A 108 3.44 1.63 -17.50
C GLY A 108 3.64 2.64 -18.62
#